data_AF-A0A952K2I6-F1
#
_entry.id   AF-A0A952K2I6-F1
#
_cell.length_a   1.000
_cell.length_b   1.000
_cell.length_c   1.000
_cell.angle_alpha   90.00
_cell.angle_beta   90.00
_cell.angle_gamma   90.00
#
_symmetry.space_group_name_H-M   'P 1'
#
loop_
_entity.id
_entity.type
_entity.pdbx_description
1 polymer ?
#
loop_
_entity_poly.entity_id
_entity_poly.type
_entity_poly.pdbx_seq_one_letter_code
_entity_poly.pdbx_strand_id
1 'polypeptide(L)'
;MHALGRGLSIMARLTLAKAPARVSLRTPNGKTLATVGRGPELTVTGEPQELLLFISGRDEVRLEFDGDEALVDAVRAARRSL
;
A
#
# COMPACT_ATOMS: atom_id res chain seq x y z
N MET A 1 -7.13 -1.76 20.60
CA MET A 1 -6.03 -2.00 19.65
C MET A 1 -6.61 -2.63 18.38
N HIS A 2 -6.63 -1.92 17.26
CA HIS A 2 -7.28 -2.31 16.01
C HIS A 2 -6.56 -3.49 15.34
N ALA A 3 -7.12 -4.70 15.43
CA ALA A 3 -6.53 -5.93 14.86
C ALA A 3 -6.20 -5.79 13.35
N LEU A 4 -7.00 -5.00 12.63
CA LEU A 4 -6.81 -4.69 11.20
C LEU A 4 -5.47 -4.02 10.90
N GLY A 5 -5.00 -3.12 11.77
CA GLY A 5 -3.74 -2.40 11.54
C GLY A 5 -2.53 -3.34 11.52
N ARG A 6 -2.46 -4.28 12.47
CA ARG A 6 -1.35 -5.26 12.52
C ARG A 6 -1.38 -6.23 11.35
N GLY A 7 -2.56 -6.75 11.00
CA GLY A 7 -2.73 -7.63 9.85
C GLY A 7 -2.33 -6.93 8.53
N LEU A 8 -2.76 -5.68 8.37
CA LEU A 8 -2.40 -4.84 7.23
C LEU A 8 -0.88 -4.68 7.09
N SER A 9 -0.16 -4.34 8.18
CA SER A 9 1.29 -4.17 8.11
C SER A 9 2.02 -5.44 7.69
N ILE A 10 1.56 -6.62 8.14
CA ILE A 10 2.13 -7.91 7.76
C ILE A 10 1.87 -8.19 6.28
N MET A 11 0.63 -8.05 5.81
CA MET A 11 0.27 -8.29 4.40
C MET A 11 0.99 -7.32 3.47
N ALA A 12 1.11 -6.04 3.86
CA ALA A 12 1.87 -5.03 3.12
C ALA A 12 3.32 -5.47 2.93
N ARG A 13 3.95 -6.01 3.98
CA ARG A 13 5.34 -6.45 3.91
C ARG A 13 5.50 -7.69 3.03
N LEU A 14 4.59 -8.65 3.08
CA LEU A 14 4.65 -9.84 2.22
C LEU A 14 4.47 -9.47 0.74
N THR A 15 3.57 -8.52 0.48
CA THR A 15 3.13 -8.22 -0.90
C THR A 15 4.00 -7.17 -1.59
N LEU A 16 4.43 -6.14 -0.86
CA LEU A 16 5.05 -4.95 -1.44
C LEU A 16 6.55 -4.82 -1.13
N ALA A 17 7.15 -5.73 -0.34
CA ALA A 17 8.56 -5.61 0.01
C ALA A 17 9.52 -5.67 -1.19
N LYS A 18 9.09 -6.29 -2.30
CA LYS A 18 9.86 -6.38 -3.55
C LYS A 18 9.45 -5.35 -4.60
N ALA A 19 8.44 -4.51 -4.30
CA ALA A 19 8.06 -3.45 -5.21
C ALA A 19 9.21 -2.44 -5.34
N PRO A 20 9.44 -1.84 -6.52
CA PRO A 20 10.50 -0.86 -6.75
C PRO A 20 10.16 0.53 -6.17
N ALA A 21 9.47 0.56 -5.02
CA ALA A 21 9.00 1.77 -4.35
C ALA A 21 9.09 1.61 -2.83
N ARG A 22 9.29 2.73 -2.14
CA ARG A 22 9.05 2.85 -0.71
C ARG A 22 7.58 3.28 -0.51
N VAL A 23 6.71 2.31 -0.25
CA VAL A 23 5.27 2.53 -0.14
C VAL A 23 4.86 2.83 1.29
N SER A 24 4.21 3.96 1.52
CA SER A 24 3.59 4.34 2.80
C SER A 24 2.08 4.24 2.72
N LEU A 25 1.49 3.37 3.53
CA LEU A 25 0.04 3.19 3.64
C LEU A 25 -0.51 4.07 4.76
N ARG A 26 -1.37 5.02 4.40
CA ARG A 26 -1.87 6.06 5.31
C ARG A 26 -3.39 6.10 5.34
N THR A 27 -3.98 6.34 6.50
CA THR A 27 -5.42 6.62 6.62
C THR A 27 -5.70 8.09 6.30
N PRO A 28 -6.93 8.48 5.91
CA PRO A 28 -7.28 9.90 5.68
C PRO A 28 -6.99 10.80 6.88
N ASN A 29 -7.09 10.27 8.10
CA ASN A 29 -6.73 10.98 9.35
C ASN A 29 -5.21 11.15 9.58
N GLY A 30 -4.37 10.94 8.56
CA GLY A 30 -2.92 11.12 8.61
C GLY A 30 -2.12 10.00 9.27
N LYS A 31 -2.77 8.96 9.80
CA LYS A 31 -2.07 7.83 10.45
C LYS A 31 -1.42 6.91 9.42
N THR A 32 -0.10 6.74 9.51
CA THR A 32 0.62 5.71 8.75
C THR A 32 0.43 4.34 9.42
N LEU A 33 -0.06 3.36 8.65
CA LEU A 33 -0.29 2.00 9.11
C LEU A 33 0.89 1.07 8.75
N ALA A 34 1.59 1.34 7.67
CA ALA A 34 2.80 0.62 7.28
C ALA A 34 3.65 1.45 6.32
N THR A 35 4.96 1.24 6.36
CA THR A 35 5.89 1.68 5.32
C THR A 35 6.78 0.49 4.94
N VAL A 36 6.80 0.13 3.66
CA VAL A 36 7.43 -1.11 3.16
C VAL A 36 8.12 -0.86 1.82
N GLY A 37 8.99 -1.78 1.40
CA GLY A 37 9.74 -1.66 0.16
C GLY A 37 10.92 -0.69 0.25
N ARG A 38 11.53 -0.41 -0.90
CA ARG A 38 12.71 0.45 -1.06
C ARG A 38 12.63 1.17 -2.41
N GLY A 39 13.18 2.38 -2.48
CA GLY A 39 13.19 3.18 -3.71
C GLY A 39 12.46 4.51 -3.53
N PRO A 40 12.01 5.14 -4.63
CA PRO A 40 11.23 6.38 -4.60
C PRO A 40 9.98 6.26 -3.73
N GLU A 41 9.56 7.35 -3.12
CA GLU A 41 8.42 7.35 -2.20
C GLU A 41 7.10 7.32 -2.97
N LEU A 42 6.18 6.46 -2.50
CA LEU A 42 4.79 6.43 -2.92
C LEU A 42 3.92 6.40 -1.67
N THR A 43 3.07 7.40 -1.49
CA THR A 43 2.05 7.37 -0.45
C THR A 43 0.72 6.92 -1.02
N VAL A 44 0.10 5.96 -0.34
CA VAL A 44 -1.23 5.45 -0.67
C VAL A 44 -2.14 5.74 0.50
N THR A 45 -3.14 6.60 0.27
CA THR A 45 -4.05 7.06 1.31
C THR A 45 -5.44 6.46 1.11
N GLY A 46 -6.03 5.92 2.17
CA GLY A 46 -7.41 5.46 2.17
C GLY A 46 -7.79 4.73 3.44
N GLU A 47 -9.05 4.31 3.52
CA GLU A 47 -9.52 3.58 4.69
C GLU A 47 -8.79 2.25 4.87
N PRO A 48 -8.60 1.75 6.11
CA PRO A 48 -7.85 0.52 6.35
C PRO A 48 -8.34 -0.68 5.54
N GLN A 49 -9.66 -0.81 5.32
CA GLN A 49 -10.21 -1.87 4.46
C GLN A 49 -9.84 -1.69 2.98
N GLU A 50 -9.85 -0.47 2.45
CA GLU A 50 -9.49 -0.18 1.05
C GLU A 50 -8.00 -0.46 0.80
N LEU A 51 -7.15 -0.07 1.76
CA LEU A 51 -5.72 -0.38 1.74
C LEU A 51 -5.46 -1.89 1.75
N LEU A 52 -6.23 -2.64 2.54
CA LEU A 52 -6.12 -4.11 2.57
C LEU A 52 -6.55 -4.73 1.24
N LEU A 53 -7.66 -4.27 0.66
CA LEU A 53 -8.15 -4.73 -0.64
C LEU A 53 -7.12 -4.46 -1.75
N PHE A 54 -6.51 -3.28 -1.75
CA PHE A 54 -5.43 -2.94 -2.68
C PHE A 54 -4.25 -3.89 -2.56
N ILE A 55 -3.78 -4.17 -1.34
CA ILE A 55 -2.68 -5.13 -1.12
C ILE A 55 -3.07 -6.52 -1.61
N SER A 56 -4.32 -6.95 -1.41
CA SER A 56 -4.78 -8.26 -1.89
C SER A 56 -4.92 -8.39 -3.41
N GLY A 57 -4.66 -7.32 -4.17
CA GLY A 57 -4.70 -7.35 -5.63
C GLY A 57 -5.98 -6.79 -6.25
N ARG A 58 -6.90 -6.20 -5.47
CA ARG A 58 -8.10 -5.55 -6.03
C ARG A 58 -7.80 -4.13 -6.49
N ASP A 59 -8.37 -3.77 -7.63
CA ASP A 59 -8.19 -2.45 -8.24
C ASP A 59 -9.39 -1.51 -8.05
N GLU A 60 -10.59 -2.05 -7.82
CA GLU A 60 -11.76 -1.26 -7.46
C GLU A 60 -11.67 -0.88 -5.97
N VAL A 61 -10.90 0.16 -5.69
CA VAL A 61 -10.67 0.70 -4.35
C VAL A 61 -10.64 2.22 -4.39
N ARG A 62 -11.11 2.85 -3.31
CA ARG A 62 -11.12 4.31 -3.15
C ARG A 62 -9.84 4.75 -2.46
N LEU A 63 -8.79 4.93 -3.25
CA LEU A 63 -7.46 5.31 -2.77
C LEU A 63 -6.93 6.55 -3.50
N GLU A 64 -6.18 7.35 -2.77
CA GLU A 64 -5.38 8.45 -3.30
C GLU A 64 -3.92 8.01 -3.38
N PHE A 65 -3.26 8.36 -4.48
CA PHE A 65 -1.86 8.06 -4.73
C PHE A 65 -1.09 9.38 -4.83
N ASP A 66 -0.06 9.49 -4.01
CA ASP A 66 0.87 10.62 -4.03
C ASP A 66 2.26 10.06 -4.34
N GLY A 67 2.70 10.30 -5.57
CA GLY A 67 3.93 9.75 -6.15
C GLY A 67 3.85 9.73 -7.68
N ASP A 68 4.96 9.34 -8.31
CA ASP A 68 5.06 9.23 -9.76
C ASP A 68 4.10 8.16 -10.33
N GLU A 69 3.42 8.46 -11.43
CA GLU A 69 2.42 7.55 -12.03
C GLU A 69 3.04 6.20 -12.46
N ALA A 70 4.26 6.21 -13.01
CA ALA A 70 4.94 4.97 -13.38
C ALA A 70 5.31 4.14 -12.14
N LEU A 71 5.57 4.80 -11.01
CA LEU A 71 5.77 4.15 -9.72
C LEU A 71 4.47 3.52 -9.19
N VAL A 72 3.33 4.20 -9.35
CA VAL A 72 2.00 3.64 -9.03
C VAL A 72 1.78 2.36 -9.83
N ASP A 73 1.98 2.40 -11.15
CA ASP A 73 1.78 1.24 -12.01
C ASP A 73 2.74 0.09 -11.68
N ALA A 74 4.01 0.38 -11.40
CA ALA A 74 4.98 -0.63 -10.98
C ALA A 74 4.58 -1.31 -9.66
N VAL A 75 4.06 -0.54 -8.69
CA VAL A 75 3.52 -1.07 -7.43
C VAL A 75 2.26 -1.91 -7.68
N ARG A 76 1.39 -1.49 -8.61
CA ARG A 76 0.21 -2.27 -9.02
C ARG A 76 0.56 -3.59 -9.66
N ALA A 77 1.59 -3.62 -10.51
CA ALA A 77 2.08 -4.84 -11.11
C ALA A 77 2.72 -5.77 -10.07
N ALA A 78 3.59 -5.24 -9.21
CA ALA A 78 4.35 -6.03 -8.23
C ALA A 78 3.45 -6.80 -7.25
N ARG A 79 2.32 -6.21 -6.81
CA ARG A 79 1.39 -6.90 -5.91
C ARG A 79 0.62 -8.06 -6.54
N ARG A 80 0.49 -8.10 -7.87
CA ARG A 80 -0.23 -9.17 -8.61
C ARG A 80 0.65 -10.37 -8.90
N SER A 81 1.98 -10.22 -8.81
CA SER A 81 2.96 -11.25 -9.16
C SER A 81 3.35 -12.20 -8.02
N LEU A 82 2.57 -12.22 -6.94
CA LEU A 82 2.78 -13.08 -5.76
C LEU A 82 1.70 -14.14 -5.62
#